data_AF-A0A433RXF7-F1
#
_entry.id   AF-A0A433RXF7-F1
#
_cell.length_a   1.000
_cell.length_b   1.000
_cell.length_c   1.000
_cell.angle_alpha   90.00
_cell.angle_beta   90.00
_cell.angle_gamma   90.00
#
_symmetry.space_group_name_H-M   'P 1'
#
loop_
_entity.id
_entity.type
_entity.pdbx_description
1 polymer ?
#
loop_
_entity_poly.entity_id
_entity_poly.type
_entity_poly.pdbx_seq_one_letter_code
_entity_poly.pdbx_strand_id
1 'polypeptide(L)' 'MNMETSKNPSVLTNDERNVYIYALKDEFNSMGIDEEKQAYYIDKIINTTPENIVHLRRFGAITISREITSPDNVFGA' A
#
# COMPACT_ATOMS: atom_id res chain seq x y z
N MET A 1 -23.99 -19.28 -4.59
CA MET A 1 -22.73 -18.56 -4.78
C MET A 1 -22.06 -18.51 -3.42
N ASN A 2 -20.98 -19.27 -3.24
CA ASN A 2 -20.25 -19.27 -1.97
C ASN A 2 -19.59 -17.90 -1.81
N MET A 3 -20.09 -17.10 -0.86
CA MET A 3 -19.34 -15.97 -0.32
C MET A 3 -18.10 -16.59 0.35
N GLU A 4 -16.93 -16.43 -0.26
CA GLU A 4 -15.67 -16.77 0.39
C GLU A 4 -15.53 -15.93 1.65
N THR A 5 -15.81 -16.56 2.77
CA THR A 5 -15.62 -16.01 4.11
C THR A 5 -14.15 -16.13 4.50
N SER A 6 -13.63 -15.01 5.01
CA SER A 6 -12.29 -14.80 5.57
C SER A 6 -11.16 -14.60 4.55
N LYS A 7 -11.14 -13.42 3.90
CA LYS A 7 -9.93 -12.90 3.25
C LYS A 7 -8.87 -12.71 4.33
N ASN A 8 -7.83 -13.54 4.33
CA ASN A 8 -6.70 -13.41 5.26
C ASN A 8 -6.28 -11.92 5.35
N PRO A 9 -6.36 -11.29 6.54
CA PRO A 9 -6.10 -9.86 6.69
C PRO A 9 -4.67 -9.48 6.31
N SER A 10 -3.76 -10.45 6.29
CA SER A 10 -2.35 -10.24 6.01
C SER A 10 -1.93 -10.55 4.57
N VAL A 11 -2.89 -10.81 3.67
CA VAL A 11 -2.61 -11.03 2.25
C VAL A 11 -3.60 -10.24 1.41
N LEU A 12 -3.09 -9.40 0.50
CA LEU A 12 -3.92 -8.69 -0.47
C LEU A 12 -4.37 -9.64 -1.57
N THR A 13 -5.66 -9.60 -1.92
CA THR A 13 -6.11 -10.20 -3.18
C THR A 13 -5.57 -9.40 -4.38
N ASN A 14 -5.64 -9.96 -5.59
CA ASN A 14 -5.25 -9.23 -6.80
C ASN A 14 -6.06 -7.94 -6.99
N ASP A 15 -7.36 -7.98 -6.71
CA ASP A 15 -8.24 -6.80 -6.81
C ASP A 15 -7.83 -5.72 -5.80
N GLU A 16 -7.58 -6.11 -4.54
CA GLU A 16 -7.15 -5.17 -3.51
C GLU A 16 -5.79 -4.56 -3.86
N ARG A 17 -4.87 -5.38 -4.34
CA ARG A 17 -3.56 -4.93 -4.82
C ARG A 17 -3.71 -3.88 -5.92
N ASN A 18 -4.57 -4.10 -6.91
CA ASN A 18 -4.82 -3.14 -7.98
C ASN A 18 -5.43 -1.83 -7.46
N VAL A 19 -6.38 -1.92 -6.53
CA VAL A 19 -7.00 -0.74 -5.89
C VAL A 19 -5.97 0.07 -5.11
N TYR A 20 -5.12 -0.59 -4.30
CA TYR A 20 -4.07 0.10 -3.56
C TYR A 20 -3.03 0.72 -4.47
N ILE A 21 -2.58 0.03 -5.52
CA ILE A 21 -1.63 0.59 -6.50
C ILE A 21 -2.20 1.85 -7.14
N TYR A 22 -3.47 1.83 -7.56
CA TYR A 22 -4.12 3.00 -8.13
C TYR A 22 -4.16 4.18 -7.14
N ALA A 23 -4.64 3.94 -5.92
CA ALA A 23 -4.77 4.97 -4.90
C ALA A 23 -3.41 5.56 -4.47
N LEU A 24 -2.38 4.71 -4.35
CA LEU A 24 -1.02 5.16 -4.02
C LEU A 24 -0.43 6.01 -5.14
N LYS A 25 -0.61 5.63 -6.42
CA LYS A 25 -0.16 6.45 -7.56
C LYS A 25 -0.84 7.81 -7.58
N ASP A 26 -2.16 7.84 -7.38
CA ASP A 26 -2.92 9.10 -7.35
C ASP A 26 -2.37 10.04 -6.27
N GLU A 27 -2.12 9.52 -5.06
CA GLU A 27 -1.57 10.36 -4.00
C GLU A 27 -0.11 10.75 -4.18
N PHE A 28 0.75 9.86 -4.69
CA PHE A 28 2.12 10.25 -4.95
C PHE A 28 2.23 11.30 -6.06
N ASN A 29 1.34 11.24 -7.07
CA ASN A 29 1.20 12.29 -8.06
C ASN A 29 0.74 13.61 -7.43
N SER A 30 -0.26 13.58 -6.53
CA SER A 30 -0.76 14.77 -5.82
C SER A 30 0.33 15.43 -4.96
N MET A 31 1.25 14.62 -4.41
CA MET A 31 2.39 15.04 -3.61
C MET A 31 3.59 15.52 -4.44
N GLY A 32 3.58 15.35 -5.77
CA GLY A 32 4.68 15.74 -6.66
C GLY A 32 5.93 14.86 -6.54
N ILE A 33 5.76 13.57 -6.20
CA ILE A 33 6.88 12.62 -6.11
C ILE A 33 7.27 12.14 -7.51
N ASP A 34 8.57 12.08 -7.81
CA ASP A 34 9.09 11.59 -9.10
C ASP A 34 8.65 10.14 -9.39
N GLU A 35 8.27 9.83 -10.63
CA GLU A 35 7.73 8.51 -11.03
C GLU A 35 8.61 7.32 -10.60
N GLU A 36 9.94 7.46 -10.70
CA GLU A 36 10.89 6.41 -10.26
C GLU A 36 10.78 6.13 -8.76
N LYS A 37 10.63 7.18 -7.94
CA LYS A 37 10.43 7.05 -6.49
C LYS A 37 9.04 6.50 -6.17
N GLN A 38 8.01 6.87 -6.95
CA GLN A 38 6.68 6.28 -6.77
C GLN A 38 6.72 4.77 -6.99
N ALA A 39 7.37 4.30 -8.07
CA ALA A 39 7.49 2.89 -8.36
C ALA A 39 8.18 2.13 -7.21
N TYR A 40 9.25 2.72 -6.65
CA TYR A 40 9.94 2.19 -5.48
C TYR A 40 9.02 2.10 -4.24
N TYR A 41 8.30 3.17 -3.90
CA TYR A 41 7.40 3.17 -2.73
C TYR A 41 6.22 2.21 -2.88
N ILE A 42 5.62 2.15 -4.06
CA ILE A 42 4.51 1.24 -4.34
C ILE A 42 4.98 -0.21 -4.18
N ASP A 43 6.14 -0.57 -4.73
CA ASP A 43 6.70 -1.91 -4.59
C ASP A 43 6.90 -2.29 -3.11
N LYS A 44 7.50 -1.37 -2.33
CA LYS A 44 7.70 -1.54 -0.88
C LYS A 44 6.42 -1.73 -0.08
N ILE A 45 5.35 -1.02 -0.44
CA ILE A 45 4.05 -1.12 0.25
C ILE A 45 3.31 -2.40 -0.15
N ILE A 46 3.34 -2.75 -1.43
CA ILE A 46 2.51 -3.83 -1.98
C ILE A 46 3.14 -5.21 -1.77
N ASN A 47 4.47 -5.30 -1.79
CA ASN A 47 5.23 -6.53 -1.56
C ASN A 47 5.82 -6.62 -0.14
N THR A 48 5.15 -5.97 0.81
CA THR A 48 5.57 -5.87 2.21
C THR A 48 5.24 -7.12 3.05
N THR A 49 5.57 -7.10 4.34
CA THR A 49 5.30 -8.20 5.26
C THR A 49 3.80 -8.32 5.62
N PRO A 50 3.35 -9.50 6.10
CA PRO A 50 1.99 -9.70 6.61
C PRO A 50 1.49 -8.61 7.58
N GLU A 51 2.35 -8.17 8.51
CA GLU A 51 2.04 -7.16 9.52
C GLU A 51 1.81 -5.78 8.88
N ASN A 52 2.63 -5.43 7.91
CA ASN A 52 2.53 -4.18 7.17
C ASN A 52 1.32 -4.16 6.22
N ILE A 53 0.86 -5.32 5.73
CA ILE A 53 -0.41 -5.43 5.00
C ILE A 53 -1.59 -5.11 5.92
N VAL A 54 -1.56 -5.61 7.17
CA VAL A 54 -2.59 -5.27 8.18
C VAL A 54 -2.54 -3.76 8.49
N HIS A 55 -1.35 -3.17 8.59
CA HIS A 55 -1.16 -1.73 8.78
C HIS A 55 -1.74 -0.92 7.61
N LEU A 56 -1.43 -1.29 6.37
CA LEU A 56 -1.99 -0.69 5.16
C LEU A 56 -3.52 -0.75 5.14
N ARG A 57 -4.13 -1.88 5.52
CA ARG A 57 -5.58 -2.02 5.60
C ARG A 57 -6.20 -1.14 6.68
N ARG A 58 -5.51 -0.99 7.82
CA ARG A 58 -5.98 -0.19 8.95
C ARG A 58 -5.98 1.31 8.64
N PHE A 59 -4.96 1.80 7.94
CA PHE A 59 -4.73 3.24 7.76
C PHE A 59 -5.06 3.76 6.36
N GLY A 60 -5.12 2.87 5.36
CA GLY A 60 -5.46 3.21 3.97
C GLY A 60 -4.34 3.89 3.20
N ALA A 61 -4.46 3.93 1.87
CA ALA A 61 -3.42 4.40 0.95
C ALA A 61 -2.95 5.84 1.22
N ILE A 62 -3.86 6.75 1.58
CA ILE A 62 -3.56 8.18 1.81
C ILE A 62 -2.67 8.37 3.04
N THR A 63 -2.94 7.62 4.12
CA THR A 63 -2.10 7.71 5.32
C THR A 63 -0.75 7.09 5.05
N ILE A 64 -0.73 5.92 4.41
CA ILE A 64 0.50 5.21 4.07
C ILE A 64 1.36 6.01 3.08
N SER A 65 0.78 6.74 2.13
CA SER A 65 1.54 7.55 1.17
C SER A 65 2.31 8.68 1.85
N ARG A 66 1.81 9.23 2.96
CA ARG A 66 2.54 10.22 3.75
C ARG A 66 3.58 9.55 4.64
N GLU A 67 3.21 8.45 5.28
CA GLU A 67 4.08 7.69 6.18
C GLU A 67 5.33 7.16 5.46
N ILE A 68 5.17 6.54 4.29
CA ILE A 68 6.25 5.90 3.52
C ILE A 68 7.37 6.87 3.10
N THR A 69 7.06 8.18 3.02
CA THR A 69 8.06 9.22 2.71
C THR A 69 8.87 9.65 3.94
N SER A 70 8.50 9.21 5.14
CA SER A 70 9.22 9.49 6.37
C SER A 70 10.37 8.49 6.57
N PRO A 71 11.53 8.91 7.12
CA PRO A 71 12.69 8.04 7.28
C PRO A 71 12.46 6.85 8.23
N ASP A 72 11.53 6.96 9.17
CA ASP A 72 11.23 5.93 10.17
C ASP A 72 9.97 5.10 9.84
N ASN A 73 9.62 4.99 8.54
CA ASN A 73 8.41 4.29 8.11
C ASN A 73 8.50 2.77 8.36
N VAL A 74 7.36 2.14 8.67
CA VAL A 74 7.32 0.70 9.01
C VAL A 74 7.60 -0.22 7.81
N PHE A 75 7.59 0.33 6.58
CA PHE A 75 7.79 -0.43 5.35
C PHE A 75 9.28 -0.51 4.94
N GLY A 76 10.17 0.22 5.63
CA GLY A 76 11.60 0.26 5.34
C GLY A 76 11.90 0.79 3.94
N ALA A 77 11.16 1.82 3.53
CA ALA A 77 11.36 2.54 2.28
C ALA A 77 12.37 3.69 2.43
#